data_AF-A0A9D6QHQ0-F1
#
_entry.id   AF-A0A9D6QHQ0-F1
#
_cell.length_a   1.000
_cell.length_b   1.000
_cell.length_c   1.000
_cell.angle_alpha   90.00
_cell.angle_beta   90.00
_cell.angle_gamma   90.00
#
_symmetry.space_group_name_H-M   'P 1'
#
loop_
_entity.id
_entity.type
_entity.pdbx_description
1 polymer ?
#
loop_
_entity_poly.entity_id
_entity_poly.type
_entity_poly.pdbx_seq_one_letter_code
_entity_poly.pdbx_strand_id
1 'polypeptide(L)'
;MTRRSSLTGSWSGAFRYPADRMPETVFNAQIEEIGGGGFTGDIQEDDWRYGAPDTVITSQLDGKRTGNTITFVKFYDGSGDQVHAVRYEGTANDTLTRIEGRWIINENWSGTFFMTLRG
;
A
#
# COMPACT_ATOMS: atom_id res chain seq x y z
N MET A 1 -21.97 10.45 -11.24
CA MET A 1 -20.60 10.08 -10.81
C MET A 1 -19.86 9.49 -12.00
N THR A 2 -18.75 10.08 -12.41
CA THR A 2 -17.91 9.54 -13.49
C THR A 2 -17.17 8.31 -12.99
N ARG A 3 -17.35 7.16 -13.64
CA ARG A 3 -16.63 5.93 -13.30
C ARG A 3 -15.16 6.10 -13.64
N ARG A 4 -14.26 5.88 -12.67
CA ARG A 4 -12.82 5.90 -12.92
C ARG A 4 -12.41 4.66 -13.70
N SER A 5 -11.44 4.82 -14.60
CA SER A 5 -10.84 3.75 -15.39
C SER A 5 -9.42 3.38 -14.93
N SER A 6 -8.90 4.09 -13.92
CA SER A 6 -7.52 3.98 -13.45
C SER A 6 -7.41 4.21 -11.94
N LEU A 7 -6.37 3.66 -11.32
CA LEU A 7 -5.94 3.86 -9.94
C LEU A 7 -5.15 5.16 -9.71
N THR A 8 -4.78 5.89 -10.76
CA THR A 8 -3.89 7.06 -10.67
C THR A 8 -4.42 8.14 -9.70
N GLY A 9 -3.65 8.47 -8.67
CA GLY A 9 -4.03 9.53 -7.74
C GLY A 9 -3.43 9.34 -6.36
N SER A 10 -3.86 10.19 -5.44
CA SER A 10 -3.45 10.13 -4.04
C SER A 10 -4.37 9.18 -3.27
N TRP A 11 -3.79 8.34 -2.44
CA TRP A 11 -4.48 7.34 -1.63
C TRP A 11 -4.09 7.48 -0.16
N SER A 12 -5.02 7.12 0.73
CA SER A 12 -4.75 6.93 2.16
C SER A 12 -5.21 5.58 2.59
N GLY A 13 -4.39 4.92 3.39
CA GLY A 13 -4.70 3.61 3.88
C GLY A 13 -4.10 3.33 5.24
N ALA A 14 -4.37 2.13 5.70
CA ALA A 14 -3.72 1.59 6.88
C ALA A 14 -3.52 0.09 6.74
N PHE A 15 -2.52 -0.45 7.43
CA PHE A 15 -2.31 -1.88 7.56
C PHE A 15 -2.23 -2.29 9.03
N ARG A 16 -2.68 -3.52 9.31
CA ARG A 16 -2.73 -4.10 10.65
C ARG A 16 -1.79 -5.28 10.75
N TYR A 17 -1.20 -5.43 11.93
CA TYR A 17 -0.28 -6.52 12.22
C TYR A 17 -1.02 -7.78 12.69
N PRO A 18 -0.46 -8.97 12.43
CA PRO A 18 -1.07 -10.21 12.90
C PRO A 18 -1.18 -10.21 14.43
N ALA A 19 -2.35 -10.60 14.94
CA ALA A 19 -2.65 -10.68 16.38
C ALA A 19 -2.34 -9.39 17.15
N ASP A 20 -2.54 -8.22 16.51
CA ASP A 20 -2.33 -6.89 17.09
C ASP A 20 -0.95 -6.71 17.76
N ARG A 21 0.06 -7.43 17.24
CA ARG A 21 1.43 -7.39 17.77
C ARG A 21 2.04 -6.00 17.76
N MET A 22 1.50 -5.11 16.92
CA MET A 22 1.93 -3.73 16.76
C MET A 22 0.72 -2.84 16.44
N PRO A 23 0.80 -1.53 16.71
CA PRO A 23 -0.24 -0.58 16.32
C PRO A 23 -0.52 -0.62 14.81
N GLU A 24 -1.76 -0.30 14.44
CA GLU A 24 -2.11 -0.03 13.05
C GLU A 24 -1.23 1.11 12.51
N THR A 25 -0.68 0.93 11.31
CA THR A 25 0.16 1.94 10.66
C THR A 25 -0.61 2.56 9.51
N VAL A 26 -0.76 3.88 9.56
CA VAL A 26 -1.36 4.69 8.50
C VAL A 26 -0.30 5.00 7.45
N PHE A 27 -0.71 5.01 6.18
CA PHE A 27 0.17 5.38 5.08
C PHE A 27 -0.57 6.21 4.04
N ASN A 28 0.20 6.96 3.26
CA ASN A 28 -0.26 7.65 2.08
C ASN A 28 0.47 7.11 0.86
N ALA A 29 -0.22 7.03 -0.27
CA ALA A 29 0.34 6.57 -1.52
C ALA A 29 0.05 7.56 -2.64
N GLN A 30 1.00 7.77 -3.54
CA GLN A 30 0.76 8.42 -4.82
C GLN A 30 0.94 7.36 -5.90
N ILE A 31 -0.13 7.02 -6.62
CA ILE A 31 -0.13 5.96 -7.63
C ILE A 31 -0.24 6.56 -9.03
N GLU A 32 0.49 5.99 -9.97
CA GLU A 32 0.34 6.17 -11.41
C GLU A 32 0.07 4.81 -12.06
N GLU A 33 -1.15 4.61 -12.59
CA GLU A 33 -1.45 3.45 -13.43
C GLU A 33 -1.02 3.73 -14.87
N ILE A 34 -0.16 2.85 -15.38
CA ILE A 34 0.35 2.84 -16.74
C ILE A 34 -0.44 1.87 -17.61
N GLY A 35 -0.12 1.82 -18.91
CA GLY A 35 -0.80 0.93 -19.86
C GLY A 35 -0.79 -0.54 -19.44
N GLY A 36 -1.84 -1.28 -19.81
CA GLY A 36 -1.93 -2.73 -19.55
C GLY A 36 -2.18 -3.11 -18.08
N GLY A 37 -2.58 -2.14 -17.24
CA GLY A 37 -2.90 -2.36 -15.82
C GLY A 37 -1.68 -2.39 -14.90
N GLY A 38 -0.48 -2.15 -15.41
CA GLY A 38 0.69 -1.91 -14.55
C GLY A 38 0.54 -0.61 -13.78
N PHE A 39 1.13 -0.49 -12.60
CA PHE A 39 1.16 0.78 -11.86
C PHE A 39 2.39 0.88 -10.96
N THR A 40 2.85 2.09 -10.75
CA THR A 40 3.96 2.41 -9.84
C THR A 40 3.56 3.53 -8.89
N GLY A 41 4.36 3.78 -7.86
CA GLY A 41 4.08 4.88 -6.95
C GLY A 41 5.03 4.97 -5.77
N ASP A 42 4.81 6.00 -4.98
CA ASP A 42 5.52 6.23 -3.72
C ASP A 42 4.55 6.06 -2.56
N ILE A 43 5.05 5.48 -1.46
CA ILE A 43 4.36 5.33 -0.19
C ILE A 43 5.15 6.06 0.89
N GLN A 44 4.43 6.83 1.70
CA GLN A 44 4.92 7.44 2.93
C GLN A 44 4.16 6.87 4.12
N GLU A 45 4.90 6.50 5.16
CA GLU A 45 4.34 6.02 6.43
C GLU A 45 5.19 6.51 7.61
N ASP A 46 4.58 6.55 8.79
CA ASP A 46 5.28 6.91 10.00
C ASP A 46 6.21 5.76 10.44
N ASP A 47 7.44 6.09 10.83
CA ASP A 47 8.34 5.13 11.46
C ASP A 47 7.91 4.90 12.91
N TRP A 48 7.21 3.80 13.15
CA TRP A 48 6.89 3.39 14.52
C TRP A 48 8.13 2.86 15.25
N ARG A 49 9.20 2.50 14.53
CA ARG A 49 10.43 1.98 15.14
C ARG A 49 11.04 3.11 15.96
N TYR A 50 11.34 2.79 17.22
CA TYR A 50 11.91 3.72 18.22
C TYR A 50 10.96 4.78 18.80
N GLY A 51 9.66 4.76 18.47
CA GLY A 51 8.71 5.72 19.07
C GLY A 51 9.03 7.17 18.74
N ALA A 52 9.64 7.41 17.57
CA ALA A 52 9.94 8.73 17.03
C ALA A 52 8.86 9.09 15.98
N PRO A 53 7.71 9.67 16.40
CA PRO A 53 6.57 9.95 15.52
C PRO A 53 6.87 10.95 14.39
N ASP A 54 8.08 11.50 14.32
CA ASP A 54 8.48 12.52 13.36
C ASP A 54 9.38 11.98 12.22
N THR A 55 9.64 10.67 12.17
CA THR A 55 10.39 10.06 11.06
C THR A 55 9.45 9.47 10.03
N VAL A 56 9.53 9.97 8.79
CA VAL A 56 8.76 9.45 7.65
C VAL A 56 9.62 8.46 6.89
N ILE A 57 9.10 7.24 6.71
CA ILE A 57 9.70 6.25 5.83
C ILE A 57 9.13 6.44 4.43
N THR A 58 10.02 6.49 3.43
CA THR A 58 9.62 6.50 2.02
C THR A 58 9.90 5.13 1.41
N SER A 59 9.00 4.70 0.54
CA SER A 59 9.11 3.44 -0.18
C SER A 59 8.43 3.56 -1.52
N GLN A 60 8.80 2.68 -2.45
CA GLN A 60 8.18 2.62 -3.77
C GLN A 60 7.29 1.38 -3.87
N LEU A 61 6.29 1.44 -4.75
CA LEU A 61 5.49 0.31 -5.15
C LEU A 61 5.59 0.06 -6.66
N ASP A 62 5.57 -1.22 -7.03
CA ASP A 62 5.39 -1.70 -8.40
C ASP A 62 4.33 -2.79 -8.38
N GLY A 63 3.31 -2.64 -9.22
CA GLY A 63 2.15 -3.51 -9.21
C GLY A 63 1.45 -3.69 -10.54
N LYS A 64 0.45 -4.57 -10.49
CA LYS A 64 -0.43 -4.89 -11.61
C LYS A 64 -1.86 -5.05 -11.14
N ARG A 65 -2.78 -4.53 -11.95
CA ARG A 65 -4.22 -4.71 -11.85
C ARG A 65 -4.73 -5.55 -13.02
N THR A 66 -5.56 -6.54 -12.72
CA THR A 66 -6.32 -7.30 -13.72
C THR A 66 -7.79 -7.26 -13.33
N GLY A 67 -8.58 -6.43 -14.02
CA GLY A 67 -9.94 -6.12 -13.58
C GLY A 67 -9.93 -5.42 -12.22
N ASN A 68 -10.47 -6.07 -11.21
CA ASN A 68 -10.48 -5.57 -9.83
C ASN A 68 -9.39 -6.20 -8.96
N THR A 69 -8.70 -7.24 -9.44
CA THR A 69 -7.62 -7.89 -8.68
C THR A 69 -6.36 -7.04 -8.72
N ILE A 70 -5.74 -6.83 -7.56
CA ILE A 70 -4.56 -6.00 -7.34
C ILE A 70 -3.45 -6.85 -6.75
N THR A 71 -2.25 -6.76 -7.33
CA THR A 71 -1.01 -7.28 -6.74
C THR A 71 0.07 -6.22 -6.85
N PHE A 72 0.80 -5.93 -5.77
CA PHE A 72 1.98 -5.07 -5.84
C PHE A 72 3.02 -5.49 -4.83
N VAL A 73 4.25 -5.03 -5.04
CA VAL A 73 5.34 -5.17 -4.09
C VAL A 73 5.76 -3.78 -3.65
N LYS A 74 5.86 -3.58 -2.33
CA LYS A 74 6.43 -2.39 -1.72
C LYS A 74 7.90 -2.66 -1.44
N PHE A 75 8.77 -1.75 -1.88
CA PHE A 75 10.21 -1.78 -1.68
C PHE A 75 10.63 -0.55 -0.90
N TYR A 76 11.21 -0.77 0.27
CA TYR A 76 11.86 0.30 1.03
C TYR A 76 13.14 0.73 0.32
N ASP A 77 13.38 2.04 0.26
CA ASP A 77 14.56 2.64 -0.39
C ASP A 77 15.85 2.54 0.47
N GLY A 78 15.76 1.88 1.63
CA GLY A 78 16.81 1.81 2.63
C GLY A 78 16.72 2.88 3.72
N SER A 79 15.76 3.81 3.65
CA SER A 79 15.42 4.70 4.78
C SER A 79 14.91 3.90 5.98
N GLY A 80 15.33 4.29 7.20
CA GLY A 80 14.95 3.60 8.44
C GLY A 80 15.50 2.17 8.59
N ASP A 81 16.62 1.84 7.92
CA ASP A 81 17.25 0.51 7.91
C ASP A 81 16.37 -0.63 7.37
N GLN A 82 15.30 -0.29 6.64
CA GLN A 82 14.41 -1.30 6.04
C GLN A 82 14.89 -1.66 4.63
N VAL A 83 15.36 -2.89 4.47
CA VAL A 83 15.85 -3.43 3.18
C VAL A 83 15.14 -4.74 2.83
N HIS A 84 13.80 -4.71 2.84
CA HIS A 84 12.98 -5.85 2.47
C HIS A 84 11.83 -5.46 1.56
N ALA A 85 11.26 -6.46 0.89
CA ALA A 85 10.10 -6.32 0.03
C ALA A 85 8.86 -6.85 0.73
N VAL A 86 7.74 -6.14 0.61
CA VAL A 86 6.45 -6.56 1.16
C VAL A 86 5.49 -6.79 0.01
N ARG A 87 4.93 -8.00 -0.10
CA ARG A 87 3.94 -8.33 -1.12
C ARG A 87 2.55 -7.94 -0.65
N TYR A 88 1.77 -7.34 -1.53
CA TYR A 88 0.37 -7.00 -1.30
C TYR A 88 -0.52 -7.68 -2.33
N GLU A 89 -1.61 -8.25 -1.87
CA GLU A 89 -2.67 -8.86 -2.67
C GLU A 89 -4.02 -8.32 -2.21
N GLY A 90 -4.83 -7.81 -3.12
CA GLY A 90 -6.10 -7.21 -2.77
C GLY A 90 -7.08 -7.13 -3.94
N THR A 91 -8.23 -6.50 -3.64
CA THR A 91 -9.30 -6.27 -4.61
C THR A 91 -9.76 -4.81 -4.52
N ALA A 92 -9.87 -4.16 -5.68
CA ALA A 92 -10.46 -2.84 -5.82
C ALA A 92 -11.99 -2.94 -5.94
N ASN A 93 -12.73 -1.94 -5.43
CA ASN A 93 -14.16 -1.84 -5.73
C ASN A 93 -14.42 -1.40 -7.19
N ASP A 94 -15.67 -1.54 -7.65
CA ASP A 94 -16.05 -1.27 -9.06
C ASP A 94 -15.81 0.17 -9.53
N THR A 95 -15.72 1.10 -8.59
CA THR A 95 -15.46 2.53 -8.83
C THR A 95 -13.98 2.88 -8.73
N LEU A 96 -13.10 1.93 -8.41
CA LEU A 96 -11.65 2.13 -8.23
C LEU A 96 -11.33 3.24 -7.22
N THR A 97 -12.06 3.27 -6.11
CA THR A 97 -11.89 4.24 -5.01
C THR A 97 -11.50 3.61 -3.69
N ARG A 98 -11.56 2.27 -3.58
CA ARG A 98 -11.14 1.51 -2.41
C ARG A 98 -10.45 0.23 -2.84
N ILE A 99 -9.34 -0.09 -2.18
CA ILE A 99 -8.64 -1.37 -2.29
C ILE A 99 -8.53 -1.98 -0.90
N GLU A 100 -8.82 -3.27 -0.77
CA GLU A 100 -8.69 -4.04 0.46
C GLU A 100 -7.98 -5.36 0.19
N GLY A 101 -7.23 -5.86 1.17
CA GLY A 101 -6.52 -7.12 1.00
C GLY A 101 -5.54 -7.44 2.11
N ARG A 102 -4.46 -8.12 1.75
CA ARG A 102 -3.40 -8.55 2.67
C ARG A 102 -2.02 -8.09 2.23
N TRP A 103 -1.20 -7.73 3.21
CA TRP A 103 0.24 -7.58 3.07
C TRP A 103 0.92 -8.83 3.63
N ILE A 104 2.01 -9.27 3.00
CA ILE A 104 2.68 -10.55 3.27
C ILE A 104 4.20 -10.36 3.12
N ILE A 105 4.94 -10.56 4.21
CA ILE A 105 6.39 -10.75 4.19
C ILE A 105 6.70 -12.25 4.21
N ASN A 106 6.03 -12.98 5.11
CA ASN A 106 6.01 -14.45 5.16
C ASN A 106 4.70 -14.91 5.84
N GLU A 107 4.50 -16.22 5.99
CA GLU A 107 3.26 -16.77 6.55
C GLU A 107 2.94 -16.24 7.96
N ASN A 108 3.96 -16.08 8.80
CA ASN A 108 3.82 -15.63 10.19
C ASN A 108 3.81 -14.10 10.33
N TRP A 109 4.16 -13.39 9.26
CA TRP A 109 4.26 -11.94 9.21
C TRP A 109 3.48 -11.43 7.99
N SER A 110 2.16 -11.44 8.17
CA SER A 110 1.18 -10.96 7.21
C SER A 110 -0.01 -10.36 7.95
N GLY A 111 -0.75 -9.47 7.29
CA GLY A 111 -1.91 -8.82 7.90
C GLY A 111 -2.81 -8.18 6.87
N THR A 112 -3.88 -7.52 7.33
CA THR A 112 -4.83 -6.86 6.43
C THR A 112 -4.39 -5.44 6.11
N PHE A 113 -4.78 -4.95 4.95
CA PHE A 113 -4.71 -3.52 4.63
C PHE A 113 -5.97 -3.05 3.92
N PHE A 114 -6.18 -1.74 3.96
CA PHE A 114 -7.09 -1.06 3.05
C PHE A 114 -6.46 0.26 2.62
N MET A 115 -6.89 0.79 1.48
CA MET A 115 -6.66 2.18 1.10
C MET A 115 -7.83 2.74 0.30
N THR A 116 -8.03 4.04 0.42
CA THR A 116 -9.07 4.80 -0.25
C THR A 116 -8.46 5.97 -1.00
N LEU A 117 -8.93 6.19 -2.22
CA LEU A 117 -8.55 7.33 -3.03
C LEU A 117 -8.98 8.64 -2.33
N ARG A 118 -8.09 9.62 -2.31
CA ARG A 118 -8.40 11.01 -1.93
C ARG A 118 -9.04 11.74 -3.12
N GLY A 119 -10.15 12.41 -2.85
CA GLY A 119 -10.93 13.16 -3.84
C GLY A 119 -10.24 14.43 -4.32
#